data_AF-A0A2A6CH95-F1
#
_entry.id   AF-A0A2A6CH95-F1
#
_cell.length_a   1.000
_cell.length_b   1.000
_cell.length_c   1.000
_cell.angle_alpha   90.00
_cell.angle_beta   90.00
_cell.angle_gamma   90.00
#
_symmetry.space_group_name_H-M   'P 1'
#
loop_
_entity.id
_entity.type
_entity.pdbx_description
1 polymer ?
#
loop_
_entity_poly.entity_id
_entity_poly.type
_entity_poly.pdbx_seq_one_letter_code
_entity_poly.pdbx_strand_id
1 'polypeptide(L)'
;MSSTVVLSTLVGACLVVLTSSQCATTNNANCGSWVTNGFCNNGAYTTAQKQAYCPNSCPVGCAGSPTTTVIPTTDQNTHCAAWAGNNANPFCLNTMTAAQKRQYCASTCAFEISPNADCAVYTLTNNVLARLTPTNRTSNPGTAVAITLAAGSTVARTYTGATCTLSLYTEASTAVTVGTTTAAETKAGTAGMYQTVTTATTAQSYSCACT
;
A
#
# COMPACT_ATOMS: atom_id res chain seq x y z
N MET A 1 65.70 22.63 31.60
CA MET A 1 65.37 21.20 31.78
C MET A 1 63.85 21.12 31.98
N SER A 2 62.96 21.34 31.01
CA SER A 2 62.89 20.96 29.59
C SER A 2 62.93 19.44 29.39
N SER A 3 61.84 18.74 29.71
CA SER A 3 61.40 17.46 29.08
C SER A 3 60.28 16.80 29.88
N THR A 4 59.00 17.11 29.63
CA THR A 4 57.87 16.17 29.93
C THR A 4 56.48 16.56 29.40
N VAL A 5 56.35 17.40 28.37
CA VAL A 5 55.00 17.75 27.84
C VAL A 5 54.98 17.80 26.32
N VAL A 6 55.29 16.70 25.64
CA VAL A 6 55.08 16.58 24.17
C VAL A 6 54.62 15.17 23.76
N LEU A 7 53.96 14.40 24.63
CA LEU A 7 53.58 13.01 24.33
C LEU A 7 52.11 12.65 24.59
N SER A 8 51.20 13.63 24.55
CA SER A 8 49.74 13.36 24.71
C SER A 8 48.84 13.98 23.64
N THR A 9 49.38 14.59 22.58
CA THR A 9 48.58 15.27 21.54
C THR A 9 48.76 14.69 20.13
N LEU A 10 49.37 13.51 19.99
CA LEU A 10 49.60 12.87 18.68
C LEU A 10 48.87 11.53 18.49
N VAL A 11 47.79 11.28 19.24
CA VAL A 11 46.89 10.12 19.02
C VAL A 11 45.43 10.58 19.01
N GLY A 12 45.15 11.70 18.31
CA GLY A 12 43.82 12.32 18.27
C GLY A 12 43.39 12.83 16.90
N ALA A 13 44.08 12.43 15.82
CA ALA A 13 43.85 12.99 14.48
C ALA A 13 43.67 11.93 13.38
N CYS A 14 43.41 10.66 13.73
CA CYS A 14 43.21 9.58 12.75
C CYS A 14 41.86 8.85 12.90
N LEU A 15 40.83 9.54 13.40
CA LEU A 15 39.49 8.94 13.57
C LEU A 15 38.36 9.77 12.93
N VAL A 16 38.60 10.34 11.75
CA VAL A 16 37.56 11.15 11.05
C VAL A 16 37.35 10.75 9.57
N VAL A 17 37.92 9.66 9.05
CA VAL A 17 37.75 9.30 7.61
C VAL A 17 37.40 7.83 7.34
N LEU A 18 36.67 7.16 8.24
CA LEU A 18 36.20 5.77 7.99
C LEU A 18 34.70 5.62 7.78
N THR A 19 33.92 6.71 7.69
CA THR A 19 32.49 6.61 7.38
C THR A 19 32.20 6.37 5.90
N SER A 20 33.21 6.47 5.02
CA SER A 20 33.09 6.25 3.57
C SER A 20 33.70 4.92 3.08
N SER A 21 34.38 4.15 3.94
CA SER A 21 35.14 2.96 3.52
C SER A 21 34.34 1.64 3.47
N GLN A 22 33.01 1.68 3.60
CA GLN A 22 32.16 0.48 3.56
C GLN A 22 31.28 0.39 2.30
N CYS A 23 31.41 1.35 1.39
CA CYS A 23 30.71 1.30 0.12
C CYS A 23 31.42 0.32 -0.81
N ALA A 24 30.73 -0.76 -1.20
CA ALA A 24 31.17 -1.55 -2.34
C ALA A 24 31.20 -0.65 -3.59
N THR A 25 32.08 -0.96 -4.55
CA THR A 25 32.18 -0.18 -5.80
C THR A 25 31.11 -0.59 -6.82
N THR A 26 30.52 -1.77 -6.65
CA THR A 26 29.52 -2.34 -7.54
C THR A 26 28.35 -2.92 -6.75
N ASN A 27 27.18 -2.91 -7.37
CA ASN A 27 26.00 -3.59 -6.84
C ASN A 27 26.18 -5.11 -6.89
N ASN A 28 25.64 -5.81 -5.90
CA ASN A 28 25.44 -7.24 -5.99
C ASN A 28 24.54 -7.56 -7.20
N ALA A 29 24.75 -8.72 -7.85
CA ALA A 29 23.93 -9.17 -8.97
C ALA A 29 22.43 -9.22 -8.61
N ASN A 30 22.11 -9.54 -7.35
CA ASN A 30 20.74 -9.59 -6.85
C ASN A 30 20.19 -8.23 -6.41
N CYS A 31 20.99 -7.17 -6.47
CA CYS A 31 20.63 -5.89 -5.92
C CYS A 31 19.35 -5.32 -6.56
N GLY A 32 19.14 -5.52 -7.87
CA GLY A 32 17.89 -5.13 -8.52
C GLY A 32 16.67 -5.79 -7.86
N SER A 33 16.73 -7.10 -7.65
CA SER A 33 15.68 -7.84 -6.95
C SER A 33 15.55 -7.40 -5.48
N TRP A 34 16.65 -7.20 -4.75
CA TRP A 34 16.62 -6.81 -3.34
C TRP A 34 16.08 -5.41 -3.14
N VAL A 35 16.50 -4.44 -3.95
CA VAL A 35 16.01 -3.06 -3.91
C VAL A 35 14.52 -3.03 -4.22
N THR A 36 14.09 -3.73 -5.29
CA THR A 36 12.67 -3.95 -5.56
C THR A 36 11.98 -4.57 -4.36
N ASN A 37 12.64 -5.51 -3.69
CA ASN A 37 12.13 -6.18 -2.52
C ASN A 37 12.20 -5.38 -1.19
N GLY A 38 12.41 -4.06 -1.28
CA GLY A 38 12.40 -3.18 -0.12
C GLY A 38 13.69 -3.22 0.72
N PHE A 39 14.76 -3.86 0.24
CA PHE A 39 16.04 -3.99 0.94
C PHE A 39 16.56 -2.65 1.47
N CYS A 40 16.49 -1.58 0.68
CA CYS A 40 16.98 -0.26 1.08
C CYS A 40 16.17 0.37 2.23
N ASN A 41 14.88 0.05 2.33
CA ASN A 41 13.96 0.63 3.31
C ASN A 41 13.71 -0.29 4.52
N ASN A 42 14.15 -1.55 4.44
CA ASN A 42 13.95 -2.52 5.51
C ASN A 42 14.93 -2.23 6.68
N GLY A 43 14.37 -2.00 7.87
CA GLY A 43 15.13 -1.69 9.09
C GLY A 43 15.89 -2.88 9.68
N ALA A 44 15.61 -4.11 9.24
CA ALA A 44 16.37 -5.30 9.63
C ALA A 44 17.77 -5.33 9.00
N TYR A 45 17.99 -4.59 7.90
CA TYR A 45 19.31 -4.45 7.29
C TYR A 45 19.98 -3.18 7.77
N THR A 46 21.21 -3.31 8.27
CA THR A 46 22.01 -2.17 8.70
C THR A 46 22.44 -1.32 7.49
N THR A 47 22.77 -0.05 7.75
CA THR A 47 23.33 0.83 6.71
C THR A 47 24.56 0.19 6.06
N ALA A 48 25.44 -0.43 6.84
CA ALA A 48 26.62 -1.13 6.33
C ALA A 48 26.26 -2.28 5.37
N GLN A 49 25.24 -3.09 5.68
CA GLN A 49 24.77 -4.13 4.77
C GLN A 49 24.21 -3.54 3.48
N LYS A 50 23.45 -2.44 3.56
CA LYS A 50 22.92 -1.77 2.37
C LYS A 50 24.02 -1.20 1.49
N GLN A 51 25.05 -0.63 2.10
CA GLN A 51 26.24 -0.10 1.42
C GLN A 51 27.11 -1.21 0.81
N ALA A 52 27.20 -2.38 1.47
CA ALA A 52 27.99 -3.51 0.98
C ALA A 52 27.32 -4.24 -0.20
N TYR A 53 26.00 -4.36 -0.19
CA TYR A 53 25.26 -5.14 -1.18
C TYR A 53 24.68 -4.31 -2.33
N CYS A 54 24.27 -3.07 -2.05
CA CYS A 54 23.57 -2.20 -3.00
C CYS A 54 24.03 -0.74 -2.93
N PRO A 55 25.35 -0.48 -2.99
CA PRO A 55 25.93 0.86 -2.83
C PRO A 55 25.34 1.91 -3.79
N ASN A 56 25.04 1.50 -5.03
CA ASN A 56 24.58 2.39 -6.10
C ASN A 56 23.07 2.31 -6.33
N SER A 57 22.34 1.53 -5.51
CA SER A 57 20.87 1.39 -5.65
C SER A 57 20.10 1.79 -4.39
N CYS A 58 20.75 1.79 -3.23
CA CYS A 58 20.16 2.28 -1.99
C CYS A 58 20.62 3.72 -1.71
N PRO A 59 19.74 4.60 -1.20
CA PRO A 59 20.09 5.96 -0.81
C PRO A 59 20.83 5.97 0.54
N VAL A 60 22.00 5.35 0.62
CA VAL A 60 22.71 5.08 1.89
C VAL A 60 24.10 5.71 1.95
N GLY A 61 24.22 6.96 1.51
CA GLY A 61 25.41 7.79 1.75
C GLY A 61 26.69 7.35 1.02
N CYS A 62 26.61 6.44 0.05
CA CYS A 62 27.72 6.13 -0.84
C CYS A 62 27.79 7.14 -2.00
N ALA A 63 29.01 7.39 -2.50
CA ALA A 63 29.20 8.17 -3.71
C ALA A 63 28.50 7.46 -4.88
N GLY A 64 27.57 8.15 -5.55
CA GLY A 64 26.74 7.55 -6.61
C GLY A 64 25.48 6.82 -6.12
N SER A 65 25.20 6.79 -4.81
CA SER A 65 23.89 6.35 -4.32
C SER A 65 22.80 7.26 -4.91
N PRO A 66 21.67 6.69 -5.38
CA PRO A 66 20.55 7.50 -5.80
C PRO A 66 20.06 8.31 -4.60
N THR A 67 19.78 9.59 -4.79
CA THR A 67 19.22 10.46 -3.74
C THR A 67 17.77 10.11 -3.39
N THR A 68 17.13 9.24 -4.19
CA THR A 68 15.75 8.81 -4.03
C THR A 68 15.64 7.31 -4.27
N THR A 69 15.02 6.58 -3.33
CA THR A 69 14.57 5.20 -3.58
C THR A 69 13.60 5.21 -4.74
N VAL A 70 13.92 4.51 -5.84
CA VAL A 70 12.97 4.31 -6.94
C VAL A 70 11.83 3.45 -6.39
N ILE A 71 10.66 4.07 -6.28
CA ILE A 71 9.43 3.38 -5.92
C ILE A 71 8.84 2.77 -7.20
N PRO A 72 8.64 1.45 -7.28
CA PRO A 72 7.98 0.85 -8.43
C PRO A 72 6.58 1.45 -8.62
N THR A 73 6.27 1.86 -9.85
CA THR A 73 4.93 2.32 -10.27
C THR A 73 4.19 1.29 -11.13
N THR A 74 4.88 0.21 -11.52
CA THR A 74 4.34 -0.91 -12.30
C THR A 74 4.44 -2.20 -11.51
N ASP A 75 3.57 -3.16 -11.82
CA ASP A 75 3.64 -4.51 -11.25
C ASP A 75 5.00 -5.16 -11.53
N GLN A 76 5.59 -5.71 -10.47
CA GLN A 76 6.89 -6.41 -10.52
C GLN A 76 6.70 -7.92 -10.58
N ASN A 77 5.47 -8.41 -10.37
CA ASN A 77 5.12 -9.81 -10.43
C ASN A 77 4.01 -10.08 -11.46
N THR A 78 4.20 -11.10 -12.29
CA THR A 78 3.23 -11.49 -13.32
C THR A 78 1.93 -12.06 -12.74
N HIS A 79 1.93 -12.48 -11.48
CA HIS A 79 0.76 -13.03 -10.78
C HIS A 79 -0.12 -11.96 -10.10
N CYS A 80 0.19 -10.67 -10.24
CA CYS A 80 -0.54 -9.61 -9.53
C CYS A 80 -2.05 -9.64 -9.76
N ALA A 81 -2.51 -9.84 -11.00
CA ALA A 81 -3.94 -9.96 -11.30
C ALA A 81 -4.60 -11.15 -10.59
N ALA A 82 -3.94 -12.33 -10.61
CA ALA A 82 -4.46 -13.53 -9.96
C ALA A 82 -4.48 -13.39 -8.43
N TRP A 83 -3.44 -12.79 -7.86
CA TRP A 83 -3.33 -12.54 -6.42
C TRP A 83 -4.35 -11.50 -5.93
N ALA A 84 -4.56 -10.42 -6.69
CA ALA A 84 -5.57 -9.42 -6.38
C ALA A 84 -6.99 -9.97 -6.49
N GLY A 85 -7.24 -10.83 -7.49
CA GLY A 85 -8.54 -11.46 -7.73
C GLY A 85 -8.86 -12.64 -6.80
N ASN A 86 -7.91 -13.11 -5.98
CA ASN A 86 -8.15 -14.22 -5.06
C ASN A 86 -9.18 -13.84 -3.99
N ASN A 87 -10.34 -14.50 -3.95
CA ASN A 87 -11.38 -14.20 -2.95
C ASN A 87 -10.96 -14.51 -1.51
N ALA A 88 -10.23 -15.60 -1.28
CA ALA A 88 -9.87 -16.07 0.05
C ALA A 88 -8.78 -15.19 0.69
N ASN A 89 -7.74 -14.84 -0.09
CA ASN A 89 -6.63 -14.01 0.35
C ASN A 89 -6.23 -13.00 -0.75
N PRO A 90 -7.07 -11.98 -1.01
CA PRO A 90 -6.80 -10.97 -2.03
C PRO A 90 -5.58 -10.14 -1.64
N PHE A 91 -4.50 -10.21 -2.43
CA PHE A 91 -3.21 -9.59 -2.08
C PHE A 91 -3.30 -8.08 -1.84
N CYS A 92 -4.10 -7.36 -2.63
CA CYS A 92 -4.27 -5.93 -2.43
C CYS A 92 -5.07 -5.59 -1.17
N LEU A 93 -5.90 -6.51 -0.65
CA LEU A 93 -6.79 -6.26 0.49
C LEU A 93 -6.37 -6.99 1.78
N ASN A 94 -5.33 -7.81 1.74
CA ASN A 94 -4.84 -8.51 2.92
C ASN A 94 -4.00 -7.59 3.82
N THR A 95 -3.42 -8.18 4.88
CA THR A 95 -2.63 -7.50 5.91
C THR A 95 -1.24 -7.05 5.47
N MET A 96 -0.87 -7.23 4.19
CA MET A 96 0.40 -6.72 3.67
C MET A 96 0.47 -5.19 3.78
N THR A 97 1.64 -4.68 4.10
CA THR A 97 1.89 -3.24 4.19
C THR A 97 1.77 -2.58 2.81
N ALA A 98 1.48 -1.27 2.78
CA ALA A 98 1.47 -0.51 1.54
C ALA A 98 2.82 -0.59 0.80
N ALA A 99 3.94 -0.69 1.53
CA ALA A 99 5.27 -0.89 0.96
C ALA A 99 5.39 -2.23 0.23
N GLN A 100 4.94 -3.34 0.84
CA GLN A 100 4.93 -4.66 0.21
C GLN A 100 4.00 -4.71 -1.01
N LYS A 101 2.79 -4.15 -0.89
CA LYS A 101 1.84 -4.07 -2.01
C LYS A 101 2.44 -3.31 -3.20
N ARG A 102 3.10 -2.18 -2.92
CA ARG A 102 3.81 -1.34 -3.91
C ARG A 102 5.04 -2.03 -4.50
N GLN A 103 5.73 -2.86 -3.72
CA GLN A 103 6.89 -3.62 -4.17
C GLN A 103 6.50 -4.71 -5.17
N TYR A 104 5.40 -5.43 -4.95
CA TYR A 104 5.02 -6.55 -5.82
C TYR A 104 4.05 -6.14 -6.92
N CYS A 105 3.01 -5.37 -6.58
CA CYS A 105 1.85 -5.11 -7.42
C CYS A 105 1.45 -3.64 -7.40
N ALA A 106 2.39 -2.75 -7.71
CA ALA A 106 2.20 -1.30 -7.64
C ALA A 106 1.00 -0.80 -8.46
N SER A 107 0.85 -1.27 -9.70
CA SER A 107 -0.24 -0.82 -10.57
C SER A 107 -1.56 -1.53 -10.24
N THR A 108 -1.52 -2.84 -9.99
CA THR A 108 -2.73 -3.62 -9.66
C THR A 108 -3.34 -3.17 -8.33
N CYS A 109 -2.52 -2.90 -7.30
CA CYS A 109 -2.96 -2.46 -5.97
C CYS A 109 -2.92 -0.93 -5.78
N ALA A 110 -2.84 -0.13 -6.86
CA ALA A 110 -2.57 1.31 -6.77
C ALA A 110 -3.55 2.05 -5.84
N PHE A 111 -4.83 1.68 -5.90
CA PHE A 111 -5.86 2.24 -5.01
C PHE A 111 -5.63 1.81 -3.57
N GLU A 112 -5.38 0.53 -3.31
CA GLU A 112 -5.22 -0.01 -1.96
C GLU A 112 -3.93 0.48 -1.28
N ILE A 113 -2.93 0.87 -2.06
CA ILE A 113 -1.68 1.49 -1.62
C ILE A 113 -1.91 2.95 -1.18
N SER A 114 -2.78 3.67 -1.88
CA SER A 114 -3.07 5.08 -1.61
C SER A 114 -4.53 5.36 -1.98
N PRO A 115 -5.48 4.97 -1.11
CA PRO A 115 -6.90 5.13 -1.40
C PRO A 115 -7.20 6.59 -1.68
N ASN A 116 -7.74 6.85 -2.87
CA ASN A 116 -8.15 8.18 -3.30
C ASN A 116 -9.68 8.35 -3.26
N ALA A 117 -10.39 7.36 -2.73
CA ALA A 117 -11.83 7.38 -2.51
C ALA A 117 -12.12 7.11 -1.03
N ASP A 118 -13.27 7.61 -0.58
CA ASP A 118 -13.72 7.44 0.80
C ASP A 118 -14.27 6.04 1.03
N CYS A 119 -14.89 5.48 0.00
CA CYS A 119 -15.51 4.17 0.01
C CYS A 119 -15.27 3.44 -1.31
N ALA A 120 -15.13 2.11 -1.26
CA ALA A 120 -15.14 1.26 -2.44
C ALA A 120 -15.91 -0.03 -2.19
N VAL A 121 -16.50 -0.56 -3.26
CA VAL A 121 -17.21 -1.85 -3.26
C VAL A 121 -16.45 -2.83 -4.13
N TYR A 122 -16.34 -4.07 -3.69
CA TYR A 122 -15.72 -5.16 -4.44
C TYR A 122 -16.74 -6.26 -4.70
N THR A 123 -16.75 -6.74 -5.93
CA THR A 123 -17.67 -7.76 -6.40
C THR A 123 -16.94 -9.06 -6.65
N LEU A 124 -17.64 -10.18 -6.48
CA LEU A 124 -17.18 -11.50 -6.87
C LEU A 124 -17.88 -11.91 -8.16
N THR A 125 -17.13 -12.30 -9.18
CA THR A 125 -17.66 -12.92 -10.39
C THR A 125 -16.85 -14.19 -10.65
N ASN A 126 -17.49 -15.36 -10.69
CA ASN A 126 -16.80 -16.65 -10.85
C ASN A 126 -15.64 -16.83 -9.85
N ASN A 127 -15.83 -16.43 -8.59
CA ASN A 127 -14.83 -16.44 -7.52
C ASN A 127 -13.60 -15.51 -7.74
N VAL A 128 -13.67 -14.61 -8.72
CA VAL A 128 -12.68 -13.55 -8.94
C VAL A 128 -13.19 -12.26 -8.31
N LEU A 129 -12.41 -11.73 -7.38
CA LEU A 129 -12.68 -10.44 -6.75
C LEU A 129 -12.25 -9.30 -7.67
N ALA A 130 -13.12 -8.32 -7.88
CA ALA A 130 -12.81 -7.11 -8.63
C ALA A 130 -13.35 -5.89 -7.90
N ARG A 131 -12.65 -4.77 -8.01
CA ARG A 131 -13.14 -3.48 -7.49
C ARG A 131 -14.15 -2.91 -8.48
N LEU A 132 -15.29 -2.46 -7.97
CA LEU A 132 -16.27 -1.73 -8.77
C LEU A 132 -15.68 -0.36 -9.16
N THR A 133 -15.91 0.04 -10.40
CA THR A 133 -15.59 1.40 -10.88
C THR A 133 -16.88 2.06 -11.39
N PRO A 134 -17.13 3.34 -11.06
CA PRO A 134 -16.31 4.21 -10.19
C PRO A 134 -16.42 3.85 -8.70
N THR A 135 -15.38 4.17 -7.94
CA THR A 135 -15.43 4.23 -6.47
C THR A 135 -15.91 5.62 -6.03
N ASN A 136 -16.59 5.71 -4.89
CA ASN A 136 -17.16 6.98 -4.44
C ASN A 136 -16.13 7.79 -3.65
N ARG A 137 -15.74 8.93 -4.23
CA ARG A 137 -15.05 10.01 -3.54
C ARG A 137 -16.12 11.06 -3.24
N THR A 138 -16.57 11.13 -2.00
CA THR A 138 -17.67 12.01 -1.62
C THR A 138 -17.20 13.45 -1.63
N SER A 139 -17.47 14.18 -2.71
CA SER A 139 -17.56 15.65 -2.63
C SER A 139 -18.87 16.09 -1.99
N ASN A 140 -19.88 15.21 -1.96
CA ASN A 140 -21.16 15.39 -1.28
C ASN A 140 -21.54 14.11 -0.51
N PRO A 141 -21.39 14.09 0.82
CA PRO A 141 -21.82 12.97 1.66
C PRO A 141 -23.29 12.61 1.41
N GLY A 142 -23.61 11.32 1.35
CA GLY A 142 -25.00 10.86 1.40
C GLY A 142 -25.78 10.85 0.07
N THR A 143 -25.12 10.81 -1.09
CA THR A 143 -25.79 10.41 -2.35
C THR A 143 -25.60 8.91 -2.60
N ALA A 144 -26.68 8.21 -2.96
CA ALA A 144 -26.60 6.81 -3.35
C ALA A 144 -26.01 6.66 -4.76
N VAL A 145 -25.09 5.71 -4.91
CA VAL A 145 -24.40 5.36 -6.16
C VAL A 145 -24.82 3.97 -6.58
N ALA A 146 -25.13 3.79 -7.86
CA ALA A 146 -25.54 2.49 -8.40
C ALA A 146 -24.39 1.45 -8.33
N ILE A 147 -24.77 0.19 -8.10
CA ILE A 147 -23.91 -0.98 -8.26
C ILE A 147 -24.41 -1.74 -9.48
N THR A 148 -23.58 -1.83 -10.52
CA THR A 148 -23.87 -2.65 -11.70
C THR A 148 -23.15 -3.99 -11.57
N LEU A 149 -23.89 -5.02 -11.19
CA LEU A 149 -23.37 -6.39 -11.10
C LEU A 149 -23.50 -7.10 -12.45
N ALA A 150 -22.43 -7.75 -12.91
CA ALA A 150 -22.55 -8.72 -14.00
C ALA A 150 -23.37 -9.93 -13.53
N ALA A 151 -24.02 -10.63 -14.47
CA ALA A 151 -24.81 -11.83 -14.16
C ALA A 151 -23.98 -12.83 -13.34
N GLY A 152 -24.56 -13.37 -12.27
CA GLY A 152 -23.89 -14.29 -11.35
C GLY A 152 -22.86 -13.65 -10.42
N SER A 153 -22.77 -12.32 -10.39
CA SER A 153 -21.86 -11.61 -9.48
C SER A 153 -22.55 -11.22 -8.18
N THR A 154 -21.77 -11.07 -7.11
CA THR A 154 -22.24 -10.59 -5.80
C THR A 154 -21.34 -9.50 -5.27
N VAL A 155 -21.85 -8.67 -4.36
CA VAL A 155 -21.02 -7.82 -3.52
C VAL A 155 -20.36 -8.69 -2.44
N ALA A 156 -19.04 -8.66 -2.35
CA ALA A 156 -18.28 -9.53 -1.46
C ALA A 156 -17.53 -8.76 -0.36
N ARG A 157 -16.97 -7.60 -0.70
CA ARG A 157 -16.16 -6.81 0.22
C ARG A 157 -16.37 -5.32 0.03
N THR A 158 -16.05 -4.56 1.05
CA THR A 158 -16.08 -3.10 1.04
C THR A 158 -14.78 -2.53 1.62
N TYR A 159 -14.42 -1.36 1.15
CA TYR A 159 -13.45 -0.47 1.76
C TYR A 159 -14.20 0.75 2.28
N THR A 160 -13.91 1.16 3.51
CA THR A 160 -14.46 2.35 4.12
C THR A 160 -13.33 3.09 4.84
N GLY A 161 -13.07 4.33 4.45
CA GLY A 161 -12.09 5.21 5.11
C GLY A 161 -12.41 5.40 6.58
N ALA A 162 -11.40 5.70 7.41
CA ALA A 162 -11.51 5.63 8.87
C ALA A 162 -12.62 6.51 9.48
N THR A 163 -12.96 7.63 8.84
CA THR A 163 -14.03 8.54 9.30
C THR A 163 -15.32 8.41 8.48
N CYS A 164 -15.41 7.37 7.64
CA CYS A 164 -16.50 7.16 6.72
C CYS A 164 -17.42 6.04 7.20
N THR A 165 -18.65 6.06 6.73
CA THR A 165 -19.63 4.98 6.87
C THR A 165 -20.14 4.64 5.48
N LEU A 166 -20.11 3.35 5.15
CA LEU A 166 -20.64 2.81 3.91
C LEU A 166 -21.95 2.08 4.20
N SER A 167 -23.00 2.42 3.46
CA SER A 167 -24.30 1.76 3.55
C SER A 167 -24.64 1.09 2.22
N LEU A 168 -25.04 -0.18 2.27
CA LEU A 168 -25.48 -0.97 1.10
C LEU A 168 -27.00 -1.08 1.09
N TYR A 169 -27.60 -0.94 -0.10
CA TYR A 169 -29.05 -0.94 -0.29
C TYR A 169 -29.44 -1.99 -1.33
N THR A 170 -30.57 -2.67 -1.11
CA THR A 170 -31.13 -3.63 -2.08
C THR A 170 -31.89 -2.94 -3.20
N GLU A 171 -32.19 -1.65 -3.06
CA GLU A 171 -32.88 -0.81 -4.01
C GLU A 171 -31.91 -0.14 -5.00
N ALA A 172 -32.42 0.16 -6.20
CA ALA A 172 -31.69 0.97 -7.17
C ALA A 172 -31.43 2.37 -6.62
N SER A 173 -30.30 2.97 -6.99
CA SER A 173 -29.86 4.28 -6.45
C SER A 173 -30.89 5.40 -6.57
N THR A 174 -31.73 5.41 -7.62
CA THR A 174 -32.80 6.41 -7.82
C THR A 174 -33.96 6.29 -6.82
N ALA A 175 -34.09 5.15 -6.14
CA ALA A 175 -35.09 4.89 -5.11
C ALA A 175 -34.55 5.08 -3.69
N VAL A 176 -33.25 5.37 -3.52
CA VAL A 176 -32.62 5.52 -2.21
C VAL A 176 -32.58 6.99 -1.81
N THR A 177 -33.20 7.31 -0.67
CA THR A 177 -33.03 8.59 0.03
C THR A 177 -32.17 8.33 1.28
N VAL A 178 -30.91 8.74 1.25
CA VAL A 178 -29.98 8.45 2.36
C VAL A 178 -30.46 9.13 3.65
N GLY A 179 -30.44 8.37 4.74
CA GLY A 179 -31.00 8.77 6.03
C GLY A 179 -32.48 8.40 6.22
N THR A 180 -33.19 8.03 5.16
CA THR A 180 -34.60 7.59 5.22
C THR A 180 -34.76 6.13 4.79
N THR A 181 -34.14 5.74 3.67
CA THR A 181 -34.12 4.34 3.23
C THR A 181 -33.24 3.52 4.17
N THR A 182 -33.78 2.42 4.70
CA THR A 182 -33.05 1.49 5.57
C THR A 182 -31.97 0.76 4.77
N ALA A 183 -30.72 0.85 5.21
CA ALA A 183 -29.64 0.08 4.60
C ALA A 183 -29.75 -1.41 4.96
N ALA A 184 -29.51 -2.27 3.97
CA ALA A 184 -29.45 -3.72 4.16
C ALA A 184 -28.19 -4.16 4.93
N GLU A 185 -27.10 -3.37 4.82
CA GLU A 185 -25.87 -3.56 5.59
C GLU A 185 -25.15 -2.21 5.73
N THR A 186 -24.52 -1.97 6.88
CA THR A 186 -23.73 -0.76 7.14
C THR A 186 -22.37 -1.14 7.67
N LYS A 187 -21.33 -0.47 7.18
CA LYS A 187 -19.92 -0.70 7.53
C LYS A 187 -19.29 0.63 7.93
N ALA A 188 -19.00 0.77 9.22
CA ALA A 188 -18.22 1.88 9.73
C ALA A 188 -16.75 1.73 9.32
N GLY A 189 -16.10 2.86 9.10
CA GLY A 189 -14.70 2.97 8.74
C GLY A 189 -13.76 2.42 9.81
N THR A 190 -12.84 1.57 9.38
CA THR A 190 -11.69 1.19 10.20
C THR A 190 -10.44 1.37 9.34
N ALA A 191 -9.49 2.17 9.81
CA ALA A 191 -8.30 2.52 9.05
C ALA A 191 -7.60 1.25 8.49
N GLY A 192 -7.49 1.18 7.16
CA GLY A 192 -6.77 0.11 6.47
C GLY A 192 -7.46 -1.26 6.45
N MET A 193 -8.73 -1.37 6.86
CA MET A 193 -9.43 -2.66 6.88
C MET A 193 -10.52 -2.74 5.81
N TYR A 194 -10.47 -3.82 5.04
CA TYR A 194 -11.54 -4.23 4.14
C TYR A 194 -12.50 -5.12 4.92
N GLN A 195 -13.79 -4.93 4.70
CA GLN A 195 -14.83 -5.63 5.45
C GLN A 195 -15.61 -6.56 4.54
N THR A 196 -15.82 -7.79 4.99
CA THR A 196 -16.68 -8.76 4.29
C THR A 196 -18.13 -8.31 4.36
N VAL A 197 -18.83 -8.45 3.23
CA VAL A 197 -20.27 -8.23 3.11
C VAL A 197 -20.97 -9.57 3.31
N THR A 198 -21.91 -9.62 4.24
CA THR A 198 -22.56 -10.88 4.65
C THR A 198 -24.04 -10.92 4.34
N THR A 199 -24.73 -9.78 4.38
CA THR A 199 -26.19 -9.71 4.22
C THR A 199 -26.58 -9.02 2.91
N ALA A 200 -25.84 -8.01 2.47
CA ALA A 200 -26.17 -7.22 1.29
C ALA A 200 -25.40 -7.67 0.02
N THR A 201 -25.27 -8.98 -0.19
CA THR A 201 -24.53 -9.55 -1.34
C THR A 201 -25.18 -9.25 -2.69
N THR A 202 -26.47 -8.87 -2.70
CA THR A 202 -27.25 -8.47 -3.87
C THR A 202 -27.53 -6.97 -3.92
N ALA A 203 -26.76 -6.15 -3.18
CA ALA A 203 -26.95 -4.71 -3.16
C ALA A 203 -26.92 -4.10 -4.57
N GLN A 204 -27.90 -3.24 -4.85
CA GLN A 204 -28.05 -2.53 -6.13
C GLN A 204 -27.52 -1.10 -6.05
N SER A 205 -27.28 -0.58 -4.85
CA SER A 205 -26.65 0.71 -4.64
C SER A 205 -25.92 0.78 -3.31
N TYR A 206 -25.07 1.79 -3.16
CA TYR A 206 -24.39 2.10 -1.91
C TYR A 206 -24.31 3.61 -1.69
N SER A 207 -24.20 4.04 -0.44
CA SER A 207 -23.85 5.41 -0.09
C SER A 207 -22.59 5.41 0.77
N CYS A 208 -21.89 6.54 0.74
CA CYS A 208 -20.74 6.80 1.59
C CYS A 208 -20.96 8.16 2.26
N ALA A 209 -20.66 8.25 3.56
CA ALA A 209 -20.71 9.49 4.31
C ALA A 209 -19.52 9.56 5.25
N CYS A 210 -18.76 10.64 5.22
CA CYS A 210 -17.60 10.86 6.09
C CYS A 210 -17.81 12.06 7.01
N THR A 211 -17.26 11.96 8.22
CA THR A 211 -17.26 13.01 9.25
C THR A 211 -15.89 13.64 9.41
#